data_AF-A0A1U9Z189-F1
#
_entry.id   AF-A0A1U9Z189-F1
#
_cell.length_a   1.000
_cell.length_b   1.000
_cell.length_c   1.000
_cell.angle_alpha   90.00
_cell.angle_beta   90.00
_cell.angle_gamma   90.00
#
_symmetry.space_group_name_H-M   'P 1'
#
loop_
_entity.id
_entity.type
_entity.pdbx_description
1 polymer ?
#
loop_
_entity_poly.entity_id
_entity_poly.type
_entity_poly.pdbx_seq_one_letter_code
_entity_poly.pdbx_strand_id
1 'polypeptide(L)'
;MTVLYVKSSFEGPSETVRRAAADGVLDIVEQNALKPQDLSRYNGLITSNQLDQNAMLAFGPALEAFLARGGRWFFNGHMVRPLVAGMEQYRPIRMPKRADFDLTAVNTHPIFDGIDLKKLETNKNVAGFYGRGCNPLPERAVAVNGLGPAQVPVDWVWERPGGGRIFSHSGNDLATMGREWELPATLTARIMNWTAGGACIDGMSAVRTDESYRQALAEPETYRGTGGASGNGRRLVLPSSGCYYHIHALEAPRHAQYLDVITTPEALPETLMPDDALWVPCRTPAQRMIAAKDFVAAHLRAGGTVVALGESLSHLWLPNVEFTPTPTNWWWWLEKGADLGVDIVAPEHPLTAGMTGRDVTWHLHGWFTPPDGADVLIQDGEGRAILYVDEASTPGRMIVSSLDPIFHHGSHFMPATTRFLDRFIPNLKEFLNA
;
A
#
# COMPACT_ATOMS: atom_id res chain seq x y z
N MET A 1 -29.36 -5.59 7.71
CA MET A 1 -28.00 -6.17 7.89
C MET A 1 -27.05 -5.00 8.12
N THR A 2 -26.15 -5.10 9.10
CA THR A 2 -25.16 -4.07 9.41
C THR A 2 -23.82 -4.42 8.73
N VAL A 3 -23.24 -3.45 8.01
CA VAL A 3 -21.93 -3.55 7.35
C VAL A 3 -20.93 -2.69 8.12
N LEU A 4 -19.72 -3.21 8.32
CA LEU A 4 -18.61 -2.48 8.91
C LEU A 4 -17.58 -2.13 7.84
N TYR A 5 -17.25 -0.84 7.71
CA TYR A 5 -16.13 -0.36 6.90
C TYR A 5 -14.95 -0.03 7.81
N VAL A 6 -13.83 -0.72 7.60
CA VAL A 6 -12.60 -0.50 8.38
C VAL A 6 -11.72 0.52 7.66
N LYS A 7 -11.66 1.74 8.23
CA LYS A 7 -10.79 2.81 7.74
C LYS A 7 -9.36 2.57 8.22
N SER A 8 -8.47 2.25 7.29
CA SER A 8 -7.06 1.93 7.57
C SER A 8 -6.10 3.03 7.10
N SER A 9 -6.55 3.88 6.17
CA SER A 9 -5.81 5.03 5.63
C SER A 9 -5.90 6.26 6.52
N PHE A 10 -5.00 7.22 6.30
CA PHE A 10 -5.15 8.56 6.86
C PHE A 10 -6.31 9.30 6.21
N GLU A 11 -6.37 9.27 4.87
CA GLU A 11 -7.43 9.90 4.09
C GLU A 11 -8.80 9.35 4.51
N GLY A 12 -9.78 10.24 4.56
CA GLY A 12 -11.16 9.86 4.86
C GLY A 12 -11.74 8.92 3.78
N PRO A 13 -12.76 8.10 4.12
CA PRO A 13 -13.46 7.28 3.15
C PRO A 13 -14.10 8.16 2.07
N SER A 14 -14.42 7.59 0.91
CA SER A 14 -15.06 8.35 -0.18
C SER A 14 -16.38 9.00 0.27
N GLU A 15 -16.81 10.06 -0.44
CA GLU A 15 -18.08 10.73 -0.14
C GLU A 15 -19.27 9.76 -0.15
N THR A 16 -19.27 8.78 -1.06
CA THR A 16 -20.28 7.72 -1.11
C THR A 16 -20.31 6.88 0.17
N VAL A 17 -19.15 6.51 0.73
CA VAL A 17 -19.08 5.77 2.01
C VAL A 17 -19.53 6.65 3.17
N ARG A 18 -19.15 7.93 3.20
CA ARG A 18 -19.57 8.87 4.24
C ARG A 18 -21.08 9.09 4.25
N ARG A 19 -21.70 9.28 3.08
CA ARG A 19 -23.17 9.36 2.96
C ARG A 19 -23.83 8.08 3.41
N ALA A 20 -23.34 6.91 2.97
CA ALA A 20 -23.88 5.62 3.41
C ALA A 20 -23.82 5.45 4.94
N ALA A 21 -22.75 5.94 5.58
CA ALA A 21 -22.66 5.94 7.05
C ALA A 21 -23.67 6.89 7.70
N ALA A 22 -23.81 8.12 7.18
CA ALA A 22 -24.79 9.09 7.67
C ALA A 22 -26.24 8.57 7.52
N ASP A 23 -26.50 7.78 6.48
CA ASP A 23 -27.79 7.15 6.20
C ASP A 23 -28.01 5.84 6.98
N GLY A 24 -27.04 5.41 7.81
CA GLY A 24 -27.13 4.19 8.62
C GLY A 24 -27.02 2.87 7.83
N VAL A 25 -26.49 2.93 6.60
CA VAL A 25 -26.27 1.76 5.73
C VAL A 25 -25.05 0.94 6.19
N LEU A 26 -24.02 1.62 6.70
CA LEU A 26 -22.82 1.01 7.28
C LEU A 26 -22.30 1.82 8.46
N ASP A 27 -21.48 1.20 9.28
CA ASP A 27 -20.67 1.88 10.30
C ASP A 27 -19.22 2.00 9.82
N ILE A 28 -18.58 3.12 10.13
CA ILE A 28 -17.15 3.35 9.86
C ILE A 28 -16.39 3.24 11.18
N VAL A 29 -15.30 2.48 11.20
CA VAL A 29 -14.40 2.40 12.34
C VAL A 29 -12.96 2.61 11.89
N GLU A 30 -12.21 3.44 12.63
CA GLU A 30 -10.76 3.52 12.47
C GLU A 30 -10.14 2.17 12.88
N GLN A 31 -9.21 1.64 12.09
CA GLN A 31 -8.69 0.29 12.34
C GLN A 31 -8.05 0.14 13.73
N ASN A 32 -7.40 1.19 14.26
CA ASN A 32 -6.83 1.16 15.61
C ASN A 32 -7.86 1.13 16.75
N ALA A 33 -9.13 1.48 16.46
CA ALA A 33 -10.23 1.44 17.40
C ALA A 33 -11.05 0.14 17.29
N LEU A 34 -10.87 -0.63 16.21
CA LEU A 34 -11.54 -1.91 15.98
C LEU A 34 -11.09 -2.93 17.04
N LYS A 35 -12.05 -3.67 17.61
CA LYS A 35 -11.79 -4.77 18.55
C LYS A 35 -12.39 -6.07 18.02
N PRO A 36 -11.81 -7.25 18.34
CA PRO A 36 -12.32 -8.53 17.84
C PRO A 36 -13.81 -8.76 18.12
N GLN A 37 -14.30 -8.35 19.29
CA GLN A 37 -15.71 -8.46 19.65
C GLN A 37 -16.65 -7.61 18.77
N ASP A 38 -16.18 -6.52 18.18
CA ASP A 38 -17.02 -5.65 17.35
C ASP A 38 -17.53 -6.40 16.14
N LEU A 39 -16.72 -7.30 15.58
CA LEU A 39 -17.10 -8.11 14.43
C LEU A 39 -18.39 -8.90 14.69
N SER A 40 -18.69 -9.31 15.93
CA SER A 40 -19.92 -10.06 16.28
C SER A 40 -21.22 -9.31 15.98
N ARG A 41 -21.17 -7.97 15.86
CA ARG A 41 -22.33 -7.09 15.64
C ARG A 41 -22.68 -6.91 14.17
N TYR A 42 -21.82 -7.38 13.25
CA TYR A 42 -21.93 -7.14 11.83
C TYR A 42 -22.08 -8.43 11.04
N ASN A 43 -22.74 -8.31 9.88
CA ASN A 43 -22.86 -9.40 8.90
C ASN A 43 -22.00 -9.14 7.65
N GLY A 44 -21.50 -7.91 7.51
CA GLY A 44 -20.66 -7.49 6.41
C GLY A 44 -19.40 -6.78 6.89
N LEU A 45 -18.27 -7.02 6.22
CA LEU A 45 -16.98 -6.38 6.49
C LEU A 45 -16.37 -5.89 5.18
N ILE A 46 -15.91 -4.64 5.14
CA ILE A 46 -15.19 -4.06 4.00
C ILE A 46 -13.82 -3.57 4.50
N THR A 47 -12.75 -4.04 3.85
CA THR A 47 -11.37 -3.62 4.13
C THR A 47 -10.68 -3.13 2.86
N SER A 48 -9.94 -2.02 2.99
CA SER A 48 -9.15 -1.43 1.91
C SER A 48 -7.79 -2.12 1.72
N ASN A 49 -7.10 -1.80 0.63
CA ASN A 49 -5.74 -2.22 0.33
C ASN A 49 -4.69 -1.72 1.34
N GLN A 50 -5.04 -0.75 2.20
CA GLN A 50 -4.18 -0.26 3.29
C GLN A 50 -4.40 -0.97 4.64
N LEU A 51 -5.17 -2.06 4.69
CA LEU A 51 -5.43 -2.82 5.92
C LEU A 51 -4.11 -3.20 6.62
N ASP A 52 -3.98 -2.86 7.92
CA ASP A 52 -2.89 -3.34 8.77
C ASP A 52 -3.10 -4.84 9.05
N GLN A 53 -2.49 -5.68 8.22
CA GLN A 53 -2.65 -7.13 8.28
C GLN A 53 -1.93 -7.73 9.50
N ASN A 54 -0.88 -7.08 10.01
CA ASN A 54 -0.19 -7.51 11.22
C ASN A 54 -1.13 -7.38 12.44
N ALA A 55 -1.85 -6.26 12.56
CA ALA A 55 -2.87 -6.10 13.60
C ALA A 55 -4.03 -7.11 13.43
N MET A 56 -4.43 -7.39 12.19
CA MET A 56 -5.52 -8.34 11.90
C MET A 56 -5.18 -9.80 12.19
N LEU A 57 -3.92 -10.19 12.37
CA LEU A 57 -3.57 -11.54 12.82
C LEU A 57 -4.23 -11.89 14.17
N ALA A 58 -4.33 -10.91 15.08
CA ALA A 58 -5.01 -11.07 16.37
C ALA A 58 -6.54 -11.25 16.23
N PHE A 59 -7.10 -10.96 15.06
CA PHE A 59 -8.53 -11.10 14.76
C PHE A 59 -8.90 -12.48 14.20
N GLY A 60 -7.94 -13.37 13.96
CA GLY A 60 -8.18 -14.70 13.35
C GLY A 60 -9.41 -15.42 13.92
N PRO A 61 -9.51 -15.66 15.24
CA PRO A 61 -10.69 -16.31 15.82
C PRO A 61 -12.02 -15.55 15.60
N ALA A 62 -11.98 -14.21 15.63
CA ALA A 62 -13.17 -13.38 15.42
C ALA A 62 -13.60 -13.32 13.94
N LEU A 63 -12.64 -13.31 13.00
CA LEU A 63 -12.89 -13.43 11.57
C LEU A 63 -13.47 -14.81 11.23
N GLU A 64 -12.94 -15.88 11.80
CA GLU A 64 -13.47 -17.23 11.64
C GLU A 64 -14.91 -17.31 12.16
N ALA A 65 -15.19 -16.78 13.36
CA ALA A 65 -16.55 -16.72 13.91
C ALA A 65 -17.48 -15.79 13.10
N PHE A 66 -16.95 -14.74 12.46
CA PHE A 66 -17.67 -13.87 11.53
C PHE A 66 -18.12 -14.61 10.28
N LEU A 67 -17.21 -15.36 9.66
CA LEU A 67 -17.51 -16.12 8.46
C LEU A 67 -18.41 -17.33 8.78
N ALA A 68 -18.15 -18.08 9.85
CA ALA A 68 -18.90 -19.29 10.21
C ALA A 68 -20.40 -19.05 10.42
N ARG A 69 -20.80 -17.85 10.84
CA ARG A 69 -22.22 -17.47 10.98
C ARG A 69 -22.83 -16.83 9.72
N GLY A 70 -22.14 -16.91 8.58
CA GLY A 70 -22.63 -16.40 7.30
C GLY A 70 -22.15 -14.99 6.92
N GLY A 71 -21.18 -14.42 7.64
CA GLY A 71 -20.64 -13.10 7.35
C GLY A 71 -20.01 -12.99 5.96
N ARG A 72 -20.05 -11.80 5.38
CA ARG A 72 -19.45 -11.49 4.06
C ARG A 72 -18.32 -10.48 4.18
N TRP A 73 -17.14 -10.83 3.71
CA TRP A 73 -15.97 -9.96 3.74
C TRP A 73 -15.54 -9.56 2.33
N PHE A 74 -15.52 -8.27 2.05
CA PHE A 74 -14.92 -7.70 0.85
C PHE A 74 -13.51 -7.20 1.18
N PHE A 75 -12.51 -7.87 0.60
CA PHE A 75 -11.09 -7.58 0.80
C PHE A 75 -10.47 -6.97 -0.47
N ASN A 76 -9.83 -5.82 -0.32
CA ASN A 76 -8.95 -5.23 -1.35
C ASN A 76 -7.49 -5.37 -0.92
N GLY A 77 -6.60 -5.54 -1.88
CA GLY A 77 -5.15 -5.54 -1.67
C GLY A 77 -4.50 -6.92 -1.81
N HIS A 78 -3.21 -6.95 -1.50
CA HIS A 78 -2.42 -8.17 -1.53
C HIS A 78 -2.51 -8.85 -0.16
N MET A 79 -3.03 -10.08 -0.10
CA MET A 79 -3.06 -10.89 1.12
C MET A 79 -1.65 -11.39 1.43
N VAL A 80 -0.91 -10.74 2.32
CA VAL A 80 0.47 -11.13 2.69
C VAL A 80 0.54 -11.78 4.07
N ARG A 81 -0.56 -11.73 4.81
CA ARG A 81 -0.83 -12.53 6.01
C ARG A 81 -2.10 -13.33 5.75
N PRO A 82 -2.06 -14.65 5.53
CA PRO A 82 -3.28 -15.45 5.44
C PRO A 82 -4.11 -15.36 6.73
N LEU A 83 -5.13 -14.47 6.74
CA LEU A 83 -5.88 -14.10 7.95
C LEU A 83 -6.94 -15.13 8.37
N VAL A 84 -7.32 -16.03 7.45
CA VAL A 84 -8.29 -17.12 7.68
C VAL A 84 -7.78 -18.39 7.00
N ALA A 85 -8.13 -19.54 7.57
CA ALA A 85 -7.67 -20.83 7.03
C ALA A 85 -8.14 -21.03 5.59
N GLY A 86 -7.24 -21.47 4.71
CA GLY A 86 -7.49 -21.73 3.28
C GLY A 86 -7.13 -20.57 2.34
N MET A 87 -6.88 -19.37 2.86
CA MET A 87 -6.30 -18.30 2.04
C MET A 87 -4.79 -18.51 1.86
N GLU A 88 -4.29 -18.12 0.69
CA GLU A 88 -2.86 -18.13 0.37
C GLU A 88 -2.30 -16.72 0.28
N GLN A 89 -0.98 -16.62 0.38
CA GLN A 89 -0.24 -15.37 0.17
C GLN A 89 -0.37 -14.91 -1.29
N TYR A 90 -0.57 -13.61 -1.48
CA TYR A 90 -0.53 -12.94 -2.79
C TYR A 90 0.72 -13.32 -3.57
N ARG A 91 0.56 -13.53 -4.87
CA ARG A 91 1.66 -13.79 -5.79
C ARG A 91 1.55 -12.86 -7.01
N PRO A 92 2.57 -12.07 -7.33
CA PRO A 92 2.58 -11.28 -8.57
C PRO A 92 2.77 -12.18 -9.79
N ILE A 93 2.32 -11.72 -10.96
CA ILE A 93 2.71 -12.32 -12.24
C ILE A 93 4.22 -12.17 -12.40
N ARG A 94 4.91 -13.26 -12.76
CA ARG A 94 6.37 -13.28 -12.91
C ARG A 94 6.78 -12.54 -14.19
N MET A 95 7.58 -11.49 -14.05
CA MET A 95 8.10 -10.69 -15.17
C MET A 95 7.00 -10.22 -16.14
N PRO A 96 5.99 -9.47 -15.64
CA PRO A 96 4.79 -9.18 -16.42
C PRO A 96 5.07 -8.23 -17.58
N LYS A 97 4.32 -8.42 -18.66
CA LYS A 97 4.24 -7.54 -19.84
C LYS A 97 2.87 -6.87 -19.88
N ARG A 98 2.70 -5.86 -20.75
CA ARG A 98 1.42 -5.14 -20.88
C ARG A 98 0.21 -6.06 -21.10
N ALA A 99 0.34 -7.09 -21.94
CA ALA A 99 -0.74 -8.03 -22.23
C ALA A 99 -1.14 -8.88 -21.01
N ASP A 100 -0.24 -9.06 -20.04
CA ASP A 100 -0.54 -9.79 -18.81
C ASP A 100 -1.47 -9.00 -17.87
N PHE A 101 -1.76 -7.74 -18.19
CA PHE A 101 -2.71 -6.89 -17.46
C PHE A 101 -4.05 -6.70 -18.17
N ASP A 102 -4.28 -7.39 -19.30
CA ASP A 102 -5.58 -7.35 -19.96
C ASP A 102 -6.64 -7.99 -19.06
N LEU A 103 -7.75 -7.28 -18.82
CA LEU A 103 -8.78 -7.71 -17.88
C LEU A 103 -9.91 -8.41 -18.63
N THR A 104 -10.24 -9.63 -18.21
CA THR A 104 -11.33 -10.43 -18.79
C THR A 104 -12.29 -10.93 -17.71
N ALA A 105 -13.58 -11.04 -18.06
CA ALA A 105 -14.56 -11.68 -17.19
C ALA A 105 -14.41 -13.20 -17.31
N VAL A 106 -14.28 -13.90 -16.19
CA VAL A 106 -14.32 -15.37 -16.12
C VAL A 106 -15.73 -15.83 -15.80
N ASN A 107 -16.35 -15.21 -14.79
CA ASN A 107 -17.75 -15.44 -14.44
C ASN A 107 -18.45 -14.11 -14.16
N THR A 108 -19.76 -14.06 -14.39
CA THR A 108 -20.57 -12.87 -14.11
C THR A 108 -20.73 -12.67 -12.60
N HIS A 109 -20.60 -11.41 -12.15
CA HIS A 109 -20.81 -11.05 -10.75
C HIS A 109 -21.55 -9.72 -10.65
N PRO A 110 -22.54 -9.57 -9.75
CA PRO A 110 -23.38 -8.35 -9.67
C PRO A 110 -22.61 -7.04 -9.46
N ILE A 111 -21.40 -7.10 -8.89
CA ILE A 111 -20.52 -5.92 -8.75
C ILE A 111 -20.15 -5.32 -10.12
N PHE A 112 -19.97 -6.17 -11.13
CA PHE A 112 -19.53 -5.76 -12.47
C PHE A 112 -20.65 -5.75 -13.51
N ASP A 113 -21.91 -5.99 -13.10
CA ASP A 113 -23.03 -6.11 -14.04
C ASP A 113 -23.17 -4.86 -14.93
N GLY A 114 -23.20 -5.07 -16.25
CA GLY A 114 -23.23 -4.01 -17.26
C GLY A 114 -21.97 -3.13 -17.36
N ILE A 115 -20.89 -3.40 -16.63
CA ILE A 115 -19.63 -2.66 -16.73
C ILE A 115 -18.74 -3.32 -17.79
N ASP A 116 -18.36 -2.54 -18.80
CA ASP A 116 -17.28 -2.92 -19.71
C ASP A 116 -15.94 -2.91 -18.95
N LEU A 117 -15.34 -4.09 -18.76
CA LEU A 117 -14.09 -4.25 -18.00
C LEU A 117 -12.92 -3.47 -18.59
N LYS A 118 -12.95 -3.09 -19.88
CA LYS A 118 -11.92 -2.20 -20.45
C LYS A 118 -11.87 -0.83 -19.77
N LYS A 119 -12.98 -0.39 -19.18
CA LYS A 119 -13.07 0.85 -18.37
C LYS A 119 -12.40 0.73 -17.00
N LEU A 120 -12.15 -0.48 -16.53
CA LEU A 120 -11.45 -0.78 -15.28
C LEU A 120 -9.99 -1.18 -15.52
N GLU A 121 -9.70 -1.78 -16.67
CA GLU A 121 -8.36 -2.25 -17.07
C GLU A 121 -7.33 -1.11 -17.13
N THR A 122 -7.73 0.01 -17.73
CA THR A 122 -6.82 1.13 -18.00
C THR A 122 -7.35 2.46 -17.48
N ASN A 123 -6.41 3.34 -17.18
CA ASN A 123 -6.65 4.76 -16.96
C ASN A 123 -5.71 5.51 -17.90
N LYS A 124 -6.24 6.36 -18.80
CA LYS A 124 -5.45 6.98 -19.89
C LYS A 124 -4.61 5.98 -20.71
N ASN A 125 -5.14 4.79 -20.98
CA ASN A 125 -4.45 3.67 -21.67
C ASN A 125 -3.27 3.04 -20.90
N VAL A 126 -2.97 3.48 -19.68
CA VAL A 126 -1.99 2.82 -18.81
C VAL A 126 -2.68 1.72 -18.01
N ALA A 127 -2.13 0.51 -18.06
CA ALA A 127 -2.68 -0.67 -17.39
C ALA A 127 -1.89 -1.08 -16.15
N GLY A 128 -2.48 -2.03 -15.41
CA GLY A 128 -1.87 -2.62 -14.22
C GLY A 128 -2.14 -1.85 -12.94
N PHE A 129 -3.06 -0.88 -12.94
CA PHE A 129 -3.63 -0.26 -11.72
C PHE A 129 -4.67 -1.15 -11.05
N TYR A 130 -5.36 -1.98 -11.83
CA TYR A 130 -6.40 -2.90 -11.37
C TYR A 130 -5.84 -4.06 -10.54
N GLY A 131 -4.70 -4.61 -10.97
CA GLY A 131 -4.02 -5.71 -10.28
C GLY A 131 -2.85 -6.21 -11.11
N ARG A 132 -1.93 -6.94 -10.47
CA ARG A 132 -0.67 -7.41 -11.09
C ARG A 132 -0.34 -8.86 -10.75
N GLY A 133 -1.33 -9.59 -10.30
CA GLY A 133 -1.21 -10.92 -9.71
C GLY A 133 -2.53 -11.33 -9.09
N CYS A 134 -2.46 -12.28 -8.18
CA CYS A 134 -3.63 -12.71 -7.44
C CYS A 134 -3.28 -13.05 -6.00
N ASN A 135 -4.26 -12.88 -5.12
CA ASN A 135 -4.39 -13.74 -3.95
C ASN A 135 -4.78 -15.12 -4.50
N PRO A 136 -3.95 -16.17 -4.43
CA PRO A 136 -4.23 -17.43 -5.11
C PRO A 136 -5.57 -18.01 -4.71
N LEU A 137 -6.26 -18.60 -5.70
CA LEU A 137 -7.64 -19.05 -5.58
C LEU A 137 -7.74 -20.22 -4.57
N PRO A 138 -8.48 -20.07 -3.46
CA PRO A 138 -8.72 -21.19 -2.54
C PRO A 138 -9.49 -22.33 -3.21
N GLU A 139 -9.43 -23.54 -2.63
CA GLU A 139 -10.21 -24.67 -3.14
C GLU A 139 -11.71 -24.31 -3.21
N ARG A 140 -12.32 -24.59 -4.37
CA ARG A 140 -13.74 -24.34 -4.69
C ARG A 140 -14.15 -22.87 -4.78
N ALA A 141 -13.25 -21.92 -4.57
CA ALA A 141 -13.50 -20.54 -4.92
C ALA A 141 -13.74 -20.37 -6.42
N VAL A 142 -14.39 -19.28 -6.78
CA VAL A 142 -14.83 -18.98 -8.14
C VAL A 142 -14.16 -17.69 -8.59
N ALA A 143 -13.33 -17.77 -9.63
CA ALA A 143 -12.76 -16.59 -10.25
C ALA A 143 -13.86 -15.75 -10.90
N VAL A 144 -13.80 -14.43 -10.68
CA VAL A 144 -14.72 -13.46 -11.27
C VAL A 144 -14.07 -12.80 -12.47
N ASN A 145 -12.87 -12.23 -12.30
CA ASN A 145 -12.10 -11.63 -13.38
C ASN A 145 -10.68 -12.20 -13.42
N GLY A 146 -10.14 -12.31 -14.63
CA GLY A 146 -8.81 -12.83 -14.93
C GLY A 146 -7.91 -11.77 -15.56
N LEU A 147 -6.59 -11.95 -15.38
CA LEU A 147 -5.55 -11.12 -16.00
C LEU A 147 -4.79 -11.91 -17.06
N GLY A 148 -4.71 -11.32 -18.25
CA GLY A 148 -3.88 -11.74 -19.35
C GLY A 148 -4.20 -13.13 -19.91
N PRO A 149 -3.36 -13.63 -20.83
CA PRO A 149 -3.57 -14.93 -21.49
C PRO A 149 -3.60 -16.11 -20.52
N ALA A 150 -2.92 -15.99 -19.38
CA ALA A 150 -2.90 -17.02 -18.34
C ALA A 150 -4.14 -17.01 -17.44
N GLN A 151 -5.09 -16.07 -17.63
CA GLN A 151 -6.32 -15.94 -16.86
C GLN A 151 -6.08 -15.93 -15.34
N VAL A 152 -5.04 -15.21 -14.89
CA VAL A 152 -4.68 -15.12 -13.47
C VAL A 152 -5.84 -14.49 -12.68
N PRO A 153 -6.43 -15.16 -11.68
CA PRO A 153 -7.69 -14.74 -11.05
C PRO A 153 -7.48 -13.57 -10.08
N VAL A 154 -7.47 -12.34 -10.60
CA VAL A 154 -7.30 -11.12 -9.79
C VAL A 154 -8.47 -10.88 -8.84
N ASP A 155 -9.68 -11.26 -9.29
CA ASP A 155 -10.90 -11.20 -8.50
C ASP A 155 -11.51 -12.58 -8.33
N TRP A 156 -11.96 -12.89 -7.13
CA TRP A 156 -12.70 -14.12 -6.88
C TRP A 156 -13.63 -14.02 -5.69
N VAL A 157 -14.63 -14.89 -5.69
CA VAL A 157 -15.51 -15.14 -4.54
C VAL A 157 -15.25 -16.54 -4.00
N TRP A 158 -15.11 -16.65 -2.70
CA TRP A 158 -15.02 -17.92 -2.00
C TRP A 158 -16.18 -18.07 -1.03
N GLU A 159 -17.09 -19.00 -1.34
CA GLU A 159 -18.03 -19.53 -0.37
C GLU A 159 -17.32 -20.61 0.44
N ARG A 160 -17.11 -20.33 1.74
CA ARG A 160 -16.31 -21.22 2.58
C ARG A 160 -17.14 -22.45 2.95
N PRO A 161 -16.51 -23.63 3.07
CA PRO A 161 -17.20 -24.84 3.54
C PRO A 161 -17.87 -24.66 4.91
N GLY A 162 -17.27 -23.86 5.80
CA GLY A 162 -17.81 -23.55 7.13
C GLY A 162 -18.86 -22.44 7.17
N GLY A 163 -19.27 -21.90 6.01
CA GLY A 163 -20.20 -20.78 5.91
C GLY A 163 -19.51 -19.42 5.69
N GLY A 164 -20.30 -18.45 5.25
CA GLY A 164 -19.83 -17.10 4.92
C GLY A 164 -19.15 -17.02 3.55
N ARG A 165 -18.86 -15.78 3.12
CA ARG A 165 -18.25 -15.51 1.81
C ARG A 165 -17.15 -14.48 1.91
N ILE A 166 -16.12 -14.65 1.08
CA ILE A 166 -15.06 -13.67 0.88
C ILE A 166 -15.05 -13.26 -0.58
N PHE A 167 -15.07 -11.97 -0.87
CA PHE A 167 -14.69 -11.43 -2.16
C PHE A 167 -13.29 -10.87 -2.01
N SER A 168 -12.35 -11.32 -2.84
CA SER A 168 -10.97 -10.85 -2.85
C SER A 168 -10.68 -10.14 -4.16
N HIS A 169 -10.29 -8.87 -4.07
CA HIS A 169 -9.72 -8.08 -5.15
C HIS A 169 -8.22 -7.86 -4.91
N SER A 170 -7.39 -8.40 -5.79
CA SER A 170 -5.92 -8.47 -5.62
C SER A 170 -5.19 -7.24 -6.18
N GLY A 171 -5.64 -6.05 -5.79
CA GLY A 171 -5.12 -4.77 -6.29
C GLY A 171 -5.44 -3.56 -5.41
N ASN A 172 -5.35 -2.36 -5.98
CA ASN A 172 -5.80 -1.13 -5.33
C ASN A 172 -7.31 -1.18 -5.05
N ASP A 173 -7.85 -0.33 -4.18
CA ASP A 173 -9.27 -0.38 -3.85
C ASP A 173 -10.19 -0.36 -5.08
N LEU A 174 -10.97 -1.44 -5.27
CA LEU A 174 -11.85 -1.61 -6.43
C LEU A 174 -12.84 -0.44 -6.55
N ALA A 175 -13.31 0.06 -5.41
CA ALA A 175 -14.18 1.23 -5.29
C ALA A 175 -13.58 2.53 -5.88
N THR A 176 -12.29 2.54 -6.21
CA THR A 176 -11.60 3.70 -6.81
C THR A 176 -11.31 3.54 -8.30
N MET A 177 -11.65 2.39 -8.90
CA MET A 177 -11.39 2.07 -10.30
C MET A 177 -12.36 2.77 -11.26
N GLY A 178 -11.94 2.94 -12.51
CA GLY A 178 -12.78 3.50 -13.57
C GLY A 178 -13.16 4.97 -13.35
N ARG A 179 -12.27 5.79 -12.77
CA ARG A 179 -12.52 7.20 -12.47
C ARG A 179 -12.90 8.02 -13.70
N GLU A 180 -12.27 7.75 -14.85
CA GLU A 180 -12.60 8.41 -16.14
C GLU A 180 -14.03 8.14 -16.61
N TRP A 181 -14.67 7.12 -16.03
CA TRP A 181 -15.98 6.62 -16.44
C TRP A 181 -17.03 6.74 -15.32
N GLU A 182 -16.73 7.52 -14.27
CA GLU A 182 -17.61 7.77 -13.13
C GLU A 182 -18.10 6.49 -12.40
N LEU A 183 -17.33 5.40 -12.49
CA LEU A 183 -17.64 4.12 -11.87
C LEU A 183 -17.43 4.03 -10.34
N PRO A 184 -16.58 4.84 -9.66
CA PRO A 184 -16.31 4.70 -8.23
C PRO A 184 -17.55 4.63 -7.34
N ALA A 185 -18.53 5.53 -7.53
CA ALA A 185 -19.74 5.54 -6.72
C ALA A 185 -20.60 4.29 -6.93
N THR A 186 -20.72 3.83 -8.19
CA THR A 186 -21.44 2.62 -8.56
C THR A 186 -20.78 1.37 -7.98
N LEU A 187 -19.46 1.23 -8.11
CA LEU A 187 -18.70 0.12 -7.54
C LEU A 187 -18.83 0.10 -6.01
N THR A 188 -18.68 1.26 -5.36
CA THR A 188 -18.88 1.39 -3.90
C THR A 188 -20.26 0.90 -3.47
N ALA A 189 -21.33 1.37 -4.13
CA ALA A 189 -22.70 0.96 -3.82
C ALA A 189 -22.92 -0.55 -3.97
N ARG A 190 -22.37 -1.14 -5.04
CA ARG A 190 -22.50 -2.59 -5.30
C ARG A 190 -21.70 -3.45 -4.33
N ILE A 191 -20.50 -3.00 -3.94
CA ILE A 191 -19.70 -3.63 -2.89
C ILE A 191 -20.49 -3.63 -1.57
N MET A 192 -21.04 -2.48 -1.17
CA MET A 192 -21.87 -2.38 0.04
C MET A 192 -23.08 -3.31 -0.03
N ASN A 193 -23.81 -3.32 -1.15
CA ASN A 193 -24.96 -4.21 -1.34
C ASN A 193 -24.58 -5.71 -1.27
N TRP A 194 -23.48 -6.11 -1.91
CA TRP A 194 -23.00 -7.49 -1.85
C TRP A 194 -22.61 -7.89 -0.42
N THR A 195 -21.87 -7.02 0.27
CA THR A 195 -21.44 -7.21 1.65
C THR A 195 -22.63 -7.22 2.62
N ALA A 196 -23.69 -6.47 2.32
CA ALA A 196 -24.95 -6.45 3.07
C ALA A 196 -25.91 -7.61 2.73
N GLY A 197 -25.42 -8.69 2.09
CA GLY A 197 -26.23 -9.88 1.83
C GLY A 197 -26.85 -9.98 0.43
N GLY A 198 -26.55 -9.05 -0.48
CA GLY A 198 -27.10 -9.01 -1.83
C GLY A 198 -26.81 -10.25 -2.71
N ALA A 199 -27.25 -10.22 -3.97
CA ALA A 199 -27.01 -11.31 -4.90
C ALA A 199 -25.51 -11.60 -5.09
N CYS A 200 -25.19 -12.85 -5.38
CA CYS A 200 -23.83 -13.33 -5.60
C CYS A 200 -23.86 -14.38 -6.71
N ILE A 201 -22.71 -14.67 -7.28
CA ILE A 201 -22.54 -15.78 -8.21
C ILE A 201 -23.01 -17.11 -7.59
N ASP A 202 -23.69 -17.93 -8.40
CA ASP A 202 -24.00 -19.32 -8.06
C ASP A 202 -22.77 -20.20 -8.34
N GLY A 203 -22.18 -20.73 -7.26
CA GLY A 203 -20.99 -21.58 -7.34
C GLY A 203 -21.22 -22.93 -8.03
N MET A 204 -22.48 -23.37 -8.20
CA MET A 204 -22.79 -24.61 -8.91
C MET A 204 -22.75 -24.43 -10.43
N SER A 205 -23.18 -23.28 -10.94
CA SER A 205 -23.18 -22.96 -12.38
C SER A 205 -21.89 -22.29 -12.86
N ALA A 206 -21.01 -21.89 -11.94
CA ALA A 206 -19.79 -21.16 -12.27
C ALA A 206 -18.78 -22.01 -13.06
N VAL A 207 -18.16 -21.37 -14.05
CA VAL A 207 -17.00 -21.90 -14.76
C VAL A 207 -15.86 -22.05 -13.76
N ARG A 208 -15.29 -23.27 -13.72
CA ARG A 208 -14.14 -23.58 -12.88
C ARG A 208 -12.86 -23.08 -13.52
N THR A 209 -12.04 -22.42 -12.73
CA THR A 209 -10.68 -22.03 -13.11
C THR A 209 -9.75 -23.19 -12.78
N ASP A 210 -9.00 -23.65 -13.78
CA ASP A 210 -7.95 -24.64 -13.57
C ASP A 210 -6.72 -24.02 -12.90
N GLU A 211 -5.78 -24.83 -12.41
CA GLU A 211 -4.60 -24.34 -11.68
C GLU A 211 -3.43 -23.92 -12.57
N SER A 212 -3.54 -23.97 -13.91
CA SER A 212 -2.42 -23.65 -14.81
C SER A 212 -1.95 -22.20 -14.69
N TYR A 213 -2.82 -21.27 -14.29
CA TYR A 213 -2.45 -19.87 -14.03
C TYR A 213 -1.29 -19.74 -13.03
N ARG A 214 -1.14 -20.71 -12.11
CA ARG A 214 -0.07 -20.70 -11.09
C ARG A 214 1.33 -20.74 -11.72
N GLN A 215 1.48 -21.27 -12.94
CA GLN A 215 2.75 -21.28 -13.67
C GLN A 215 3.22 -19.88 -14.09
N ALA A 216 2.30 -18.93 -14.19
CA ALA A 216 2.58 -17.53 -14.50
C ALA A 216 3.02 -16.72 -13.27
N LEU A 217 2.86 -17.25 -12.06
CA LEU A 217 3.10 -16.52 -10.81
C LEU A 217 4.56 -16.64 -10.36
N ALA A 218 5.07 -15.59 -9.71
CA ALA A 218 6.33 -15.65 -8.97
C ALA A 218 6.19 -16.54 -7.73
N GLU A 219 7.29 -17.10 -7.22
CA GLU A 219 7.25 -17.90 -5.98
C GLU A 219 6.75 -17.08 -4.78
N PRO A 220 6.11 -17.71 -3.78
CA PRO A 220 5.78 -17.05 -2.53
C PRO A 220 7.04 -16.49 -1.86
N GLU A 221 6.92 -15.31 -1.25
CA GLU A 221 8.02 -14.68 -0.52
C GLU A 221 7.99 -15.03 0.96
N THR A 222 9.15 -14.95 1.60
CA THR A 222 9.27 -15.03 3.05
C THR A 222 9.25 -13.64 3.66
N TYR A 223 8.42 -13.43 4.67
CA TYR A 223 8.36 -12.19 5.44
C TYR A 223 8.82 -12.46 6.86
N ARG A 224 9.91 -11.82 7.28
CA ARG A 224 10.54 -12.05 8.59
C ARG A 224 9.74 -11.50 9.79
N GLY A 225 8.68 -10.72 9.56
CA GLY A 225 7.87 -10.10 10.60
C GLY A 225 8.51 -8.84 11.22
N THR A 226 7.81 -8.28 12.22
CA THR A 226 8.33 -7.21 13.08
C THR A 226 9.39 -7.76 14.03
N GLY A 227 10.38 -6.94 14.38
CA GLY A 227 11.46 -7.34 15.27
C GLY A 227 12.76 -6.60 14.96
N GLY A 228 13.76 -6.84 15.82
CA GLY A 228 15.10 -6.27 15.66
C GLY A 228 16.11 -7.33 15.26
N ALA A 229 16.98 -7.01 14.31
CA ALA A 229 18.26 -7.66 14.10
C ALA A 229 19.36 -6.82 14.77
N SER A 230 20.32 -7.47 15.43
CA SER A 230 21.54 -6.81 15.89
C SER A 230 22.49 -6.65 14.71
N GLY A 231 22.68 -5.43 14.23
CA GLY A 231 23.67 -5.07 13.21
C GLY A 231 24.85 -4.30 13.79
N ASN A 232 25.94 -4.19 13.03
CA ASN A 232 27.01 -3.23 13.31
C ASN A 232 26.61 -1.85 12.79
N GLY A 233 26.93 -0.80 13.54
CA GLY A 233 26.64 0.59 13.17
C GLY A 233 25.29 1.11 13.68
N ARG A 234 24.91 2.30 13.22
CA ARG A 234 23.64 2.97 13.57
C ARG A 234 22.45 2.14 13.10
N ARG A 235 21.52 1.83 14.01
CA ARG A 235 20.31 1.06 13.69
C ARG A 235 19.34 1.94 12.91
N LEU A 236 18.71 1.35 11.92
CA LEU A 236 17.63 1.92 11.15
C LEU A 236 16.31 1.32 11.65
N VAL A 237 15.48 2.16 12.24
CA VAL A 237 14.18 1.81 12.82
C VAL A 237 13.09 2.26 11.87
N LEU A 238 12.22 1.34 11.44
CA LEU A 238 11.20 1.58 10.43
C LEU A 238 9.80 1.25 11.00
N PRO A 239 8.93 2.25 11.22
CA PRO A 239 7.54 2.00 11.59
C PRO A 239 6.75 1.47 10.40
N SER A 240 6.35 0.20 10.46
CA SER A 240 5.43 -0.45 9.53
C SER A 240 3.98 -0.27 10.00
N SER A 241 3.11 0.15 9.08
CA SER A 241 1.65 0.14 9.28
C SER A 241 0.99 -1.21 8.97
N GLY A 242 1.78 -2.28 8.77
CA GLY A 242 1.28 -3.64 8.52
C GLY A 242 0.47 -3.83 7.23
N CYS A 243 0.37 -2.81 6.38
CA CYS A 243 -0.18 -2.93 5.04
C CYS A 243 0.75 -3.73 4.13
N TYR A 244 0.22 -4.26 3.03
CA TYR A 244 0.95 -5.23 2.21
C TYR A 244 2.25 -4.67 1.62
N TYR A 245 2.27 -3.40 1.24
CA TYR A 245 3.43 -2.79 0.60
C TYR A 245 4.55 -2.50 1.60
N HIS A 246 4.22 -2.21 2.87
CA HIS A 246 5.21 -2.17 3.94
C HIS A 246 5.76 -3.56 4.25
N ILE A 247 4.87 -4.55 4.38
CA ILE A 247 5.29 -5.93 4.65
C ILE A 247 6.26 -6.42 3.57
N HIS A 248 5.91 -6.26 2.28
CA HIS A 248 6.81 -6.66 1.20
C HIS A 248 8.13 -5.89 1.23
N ALA A 249 8.08 -4.55 1.23
CA ALA A 249 9.30 -3.75 1.10
C ALA A 249 10.26 -3.87 2.30
N LEU A 250 9.73 -4.10 3.50
CA LEU A 250 10.53 -4.08 4.73
C LEU A 250 10.92 -5.49 5.19
N GLU A 251 10.07 -6.49 4.97
CA GLU A 251 10.25 -7.83 5.54
C GLU A 251 10.73 -8.88 4.54
N ALA A 252 10.64 -8.61 3.23
CA ALA A 252 11.15 -9.51 2.21
C ALA A 252 12.70 -9.54 2.19
N PRO A 253 13.32 -10.60 1.67
CA PRO A 253 14.77 -10.79 1.77
C PRO A 253 15.64 -9.74 1.07
N ARG A 254 15.09 -9.04 0.06
CA ARG A 254 15.88 -8.19 -0.87
C ARG A 254 16.73 -7.15 -0.15
N HIS A 255 16.17 -6.48 0.85
CA HIS A 255 16.84 -5.41 1.59
C HIS A 255 17.03 -5.71 3.07
N ALA A 256 16.66 -6.93 3.51
CA ALA A 256 16.60 -7.31 4.92
C ALA A 256 17.91 -7.08 5.71
N GLN A 257 19.07 -7.20 5.03
CA GLN A 257 20.39 -7.00 5.62
C GLN A 257 20.70 -5.54 6.01
N TYR A 258 19.95 -4.57 5.49
CA TYR A 258 20.14 -3.14 5.78
C TYR A 258 19.08 -2.56 6.72
N LEU A 259 18.01 -3.30 6.99
CA LEU A 259 16.90 -2.85 7.81
C LEU A 259 16.99 -3.55 9.17
N ASP A 260 17.24 -2.82 10.25
CA ASP A 260 17.53 -3.45 11.54
C ASP A 260 16.27 -3.71 12.36
N VAL A 261 15.42 -2.70 12.52
CA VAL A 261 14.26 -2.79 13.42
C VAL A 261 12.99 -2.41 12.68
N ILE A 262 12.04 -3.34 12.60
CA ILE A 262 10.69 -3.09 12.08
C ILE A 262 9.74 -3.10 13.27
N THR A 263 9.07 -1.97 13.50
CA THR A 263 8.15 -1.76 14.63
C THR A 263 6.86 -1.11 14.16
N THR A 264 5.90 -0.85 15.05
CA THR A 264 4.72 -0.03 14.72
C THR A 264 4.98 1.44 15.07
N PRO A 265 4.30 2.41 14.43
CA PRO A 265 4.35 3.80 14.86
C PRO A 265 4.12 4.01 16.36
N GLU A 266 3.19 3.25 16.95
CA GLU A 266 2.81 3.35 18.36
C GLU A 266 3.88 2.81 19.31
N ALA A 267 4.73 1.89 18.85
CA ALA A 267 5.80 1.27 19.64
C ALA A 267 7.15 2.00 19.51
N LEU A 268 7.18 3.15 18.81
CA LEU A 268 8.38 3.98 18.67
C LEU A 268 8.97 4.42 20.03
N PRO A 269 8.18 4.87 21.02
CA PRO A 269 8.71 5.27 22.34
C PRO A 269 9.51 4.17 23.06
N GLU A 270 9.17 2.91 22.84
CA GLU A 270 9.83 1.76 23.44
C GLU A 270 11.00 1.24 22.60
N THR A 271 10.98 1.48 21.28
CA THR A 271 11.88 0.85 20.33
C THR A 271 13.04 1.75 19.88
N LEU A 272 12.76 3.04 19.66
CA LEU A 272 13.70 4.01 19.10
C LEU A 272 14.64 4.53 20.19
N MET A 273 15.93 4.27 20.01
CA MET A 273 16.99 4.69 20.92
C MET A 273 17.62 6.01 20.43
N PRO A 274 18.32 6.76 21.30
CA PRO A 274 18.89 8.06 20.94
C PRO A 274 19.80 8.06 19.70
N ASP A 275 20.63 7.03 19.57
CA ASP A 275 21.62 6.93 18.48
C ASP A 275 21.07 6.32 17.19
N ASP A 276 19.79 5.92 17.15
CA ASP A 276 19.18 5.32 15.98
C ASP A 276 18.88 6.35 14.88
N ALA A 277 18.64 5.87 13.67
CA ALA A 277 17.93 6.60 12.63
C ALA A 277 16.50 6.07 12.50
N LEU A 278 15.52 6.96 12.57
CA LEU A 278 14.11 6.65 12.26
C LEU A 278 13.87 6.85 10.76
N TRP A 279 13.42 5.82 10.04
CA TRP A 279 12.92 5.99 8.67
C TRP A 279 11.44 5.65 8.58
N VAL A 280 10.62 6.68 8.45
CA VAL A 280 9.17 6.58 8.22
C VAL A 280 8.92 6.28 6.73
N PRO A 281 8.44 5.06 6.39
CA PRO A 281 8.18 4.67 5.02
C PRO A 281 7.04 5.50 4.39
N CYS A 282 7.05 5.66 3.06
CA CYS A 282 6.00 6.38 2.35
C CYS A 282 4.62 5.73 2.57
N ARG A 283 3.56 6.55 2.62
CA ARG A 283 2.18 6.11 2.91
C ARG A 283 1.97 5.47 4.29
N THR A 284 2.87 5.72 5.25
CA THR A 284 2.55 5.50 6.66
C THR A 284 1.37 6.42 7.04
N PRO A 285 0.26 5.90 7.59
CA PRO A 285 -0.91 6.72 7.93
C PRO A 285 -0.52 7.86 8.88
N ALA A 286 -0.64 9.10 8.42
CA ALA A 286 -0.09 10.27 9.10
C ALA A 286 -0.64 10.46 10.52
N GLN A 287 -1.89 10.07 10.81
CA GLN A 287 -2.46 10.13 12.15
C GLN A 287 -1.65 9.33 13.18
N ARG A 288 -1.02 8.23 12.76
CA ARG A 288 -0.19 7.39 13.63
C ARG A 288 1.14 8.10 13.95
N MET A 289 1.71 8.83 13.00
CA MET A 289 2.93 9.62 13.22
C MET A 289 2.66 10.94 13.95
N ILE A 290 1.51 11.58 13.71
CA ILE A 290 1.06 12.77 14.46
C ILE A 290 0.97 12.45 15.96
N ALA A 291 0.49 11.26 16.32
CA ALA A 291 0.44 10.81 17.71
C ALA A 291 1.83 10.67 18.36
N ALA A 292 2.87 10.37 17.56
CA ALA A 292 4.25 10.23 18.01
C ALA A 292 5.10 11.51 17.81
N LYS A 293 4.51 12.61 17.33
CA LYS A 293 5.26 13.81 16.86
C LYS A 293 6.20 14.39 17.92
N ASP A 294 5.77 14.45 19.18
CA ASP A 294 6.55 15.08 20.25
C ASP A 294 7.77 14.22 20.62
N PHE A 295 7.62 12.90 20.51
CA PHE A 295 8.71 11.94 20.68
C PHE A 295 9.71 12.03 19.51
N VAL A 296 9.23 12.10 18.27
CA VAL A 296 10.08 12.31 17.08
C VAL A 296 10.85 13.64 17.18
N ALA A 297 10.17 14.72 17.61
CA ALA A 297 10.82 16.02 17.82
C ALA A 297 11.87 15.97 18.94
N ALA A 298 11.66 15.17 19.99
CA ALA A 298 12.66 14.96 21.04
C ALA A 298 13.89 14.20 20.52
N HIS A 299 13.68 13.20 19.66
CA HIS A 299 14.77 12.47 19.00
C HIS A 299 15.62 13.40 18.13
N LEU A 300 15.01 14.28 17.33
CA LEU A 300 15.73 15.31 16.57
C LEU A 300 16.48 16.29 17.47
N ARG A 301 15.87 16.77 18.57
CA ARG A 301 16.58 17.65 19.54
C ARG A 301 17.78 16.99 20.19
N ALA A 302 17.79 15.67 20.29
CA ALA A 302 18.91 14.89 20.83
C ALA A 302 20.01 14.59 19.80
N GLY A 303 19.89 15.08 18.56
CA GLY A 303 20.85 14.82 17.49
C GLY A 303 20.53 13.58 16.63
N GLY A 304 19.36 12.97 16.83
CA GLY A 304 18.90 11.82 16.05
C GLY A 304 18.65 12.15 14.58
N THR A 305 18.49 11.11 13.75
CA THR A 305 18.18 11.27 12.32
C THR A 305 16.78 10.77 12.00
N VAL A 306 16.01 11.56 11.25
CA VAL A 306 14.68 11.17 10.76
C VAL A 306 14.64 11.23 9.23
N VAL A 307 14.29 10.12 8.60
CA VAL A 307 14.04 9.99 7.16
C VAL A 307 12.53 9.89 6.95
N ALA A 308 11.97 10.79 6.15
CA ALA A 308 10.55 10.80 5.81
C ALA A 308 10.39 10.82 4.29
N LEU A 309 9.91 9.71 3.73
CA LEU A 309 9.63 9.62 2.29
C LEU A 309 8.18 10.01 1.98
N GLY A 310 7.87 10.12 0.69
CA GLY A 310 6.67 10.75 0.16
C GLY A 310 5.36 10.22 0.71
N GLU A 311 4.27 10.97 0.57
CA GLU A 311 2.93 10.52 0.97
C GLU A 311 2.83 10.07 2.45
N SER A 312 3.78 10.47 3.32
CA SER A 312 3.71 10.30 4.77
C SER A 312 3.22 11.58 5.48
N LEU A 313 2.94 12.64 4.71
CA LEU A 313 2.53 13.96 5.17
C LEU A 313 3.45 14.51 6.28
N SER A 314 4.76 14.44 6.03
CA SER A 314 5.81 14.86 6.96
C SER A 314 5.63 16.27 7.52
N HIS A 315 5.07 17.19 6.75
CA HIS A 315 4.71 18.56 7.19
C HIS A 315 3.72 18.60 8.37
N LEU A 316 3.01 17.50 8.68
CA LEU A 316 2.08 17.43 9.80
C LEU A 316 2.72 16.95 11.12
N TRP A 317 3.93 16.37 11.08
CA TRP A 317 4.54 15.73 12.25
C TRP A 317 6.06 15.93 12.38
N LEU A 318 6.75 16.43 11.35
CA LEU A 318 8.11 16.95 11.45
C LEU A 318 8.12 18.48 11.64
N PRO A 319 9.09 19.02 12.40
CA PRO A 319 9.27 20.47 12.51
C PRO A 319 9.82 21.05 11.20
N ASN A 320 9.47 22.30 10.90
CA ASN A 320 10.08 23.09 9.81
C ASN A 320 10.00 22.47 8.40
N VAL A 321 8.99 21.63 8.13
CA VAL A 321 8.74 21.08 6.79
C VAL A 321 7.58 21.82 6.13
N GLU A 322 7.86 22.51 5.04
CA GLU A 322 6.87 23.15 4.18
C GLU A 322 6.70 22.35 2.88
N PHE A 323 5.49 21.86 2.61
CA PHE A 323 5.18 21.00 1.48
C PHE A 323 4.02 21.57 0.66
N THR A 324 4.19 21.63 -0.66
CA THR A 324 3.12 21.97 -1.59
C THR A 324 2.70 20.73 -2.38
N PRO A 325 1.46 20.22 -2.20
CA PRO A 325 0.98 19.07 -2.96
C PRO A 325 0.70 19.45 -4.41
N THR A 326 0.93 18.50 -5.32
CA THR A 326 0.56 18.62 -6.73
C THR A 326 -0.25 17.41 -7.18
N PRO A 327 -1.23 17.55 -8.08
CA PRO A 327 -1.87 16.40 -8.69
C PRO A 327 -0.84 15.48 -9.35
N THR A 328 -0.81 14.21 -8.94
CA THR A 328 0.12 13.22 -9.50
C THR A 328 -0.21 12.95 -10.97
N ASN A 329 0.74 13.23 -11.87
CA ASN A 329 0.66 12.81 -13.26
C ASN A 329 1.23 11.38 -13.40
N TRP A 330 0.35 10.38 -13.44
CA TRP A 330 0.73 8.96 -13.53
C TRP A 330 1.09 8.49 -14.94
N TRP A 331 1.13 9.36 -15.94
CA TRP A 331 1.27 8.98 -17.35
C TRP A 331 1.97 10.05 -18.18
N TRP A 332 2.82 10.86 -17.56
CA TRP A 332 3.60 11.90 -18.24
C TRP A 332 4.38 11.35 -19.44
N TRP A 333 4.85 10.10 -19.38
CA TRP A 333 5.63 9.46 -20.45
C TRP A 333 4.81 9.12 -21.71
N LEU A 334 3.49 9.25 -21.69
CA LEU A 334 2.66 9.03 -22.88
C LEU A 334 2.82 10.16 -23.90
N GLU A 335 3.19 11.35 -23.44
CA GLU A 335 3.48 12.48 -24.30
C GLU A 335 4.82 12.26 -25.03
N LYS A 336 4.82 12.46 -26.34
CA LYS A 336 6.02 12.20 -27.17
C LYS A 336 7.14 13.16 -26.77
N GLY A 337 8.26 12.60 -26.31
CA GLY A 337 9.41 13.38 -25.86
C GLY A 337 9.25 13.99 -24.47
N ALA A 338 8.23 13.56 -23.72
CA ALA A 338 8.04 14.02 -22.37
C ALA A 338 9.19 13.62 -21.45
N ASP A 339 9.56 14.58 -20.63
CA ASP A 339 10.51 14.44 -19.54
C ASP A 339 9.86 15.06 -18.32
N LEU A 340 9.84 14.30 -17.21
CA LEU A 340 9.34 14.83 -15.94
C LEU A 340 10.28 15.92 -15.39
N GLY A 341 11.50 16.02 -15.95
CA GLY A 341 12.50 17.02 -15.60
C GLY A 341 13.14 16.79 -14.24
N VAL A 342 12.98 15.58 -13.67
CA VAL A 342 13.59 15.25 -12.39
C VAL A 342 15.10 15.15 -12.54
N ASP A 343 15.82 15.94 -11.75
CA ASP A 343 17.27 16.05 -11.84
C ASP A 343 17.95 15.85 -10.48
N ILE A 344 19.11 15.20 -10.50
CA ILE A 344 19.97 15.01 -9.32
C ILE A 344 20.97 16.17 -9.32
N VAL A 345 20.73 17.14 -8.45
CA VAL A 345 21.51 18.40 -8.42
C VAL A 345 22.74 18.33 -7.50
N ALA A 346 22.87 17.27 -6.71
CA ALA A 346 24.04 16.98 -5.89
C ALA A 346 24.51 15.52 -6.09
N PRO A 347 25.05 15.14 -7.27
CA PRO A 347 25.40 13.76 -7.59
C PRO A 347 26.57 13.19 -6.75
N GLU A 348 27.40 14.06 -6.17
CA GLU A 348 28.49 13.72 -5.25
C GLU A 348 28.03 13.48 -3.81
N HIS A 349 26.80 13.85 -3.44
CA HIS A 349 26.30 13.62 -2.09
C HIS A 349 26.17 12.10 -1.82
N PRO A 350 26.56 11.58 -0.64
CA PRO A 350 26.56 10.15 -0.36
C PRO A 350 25.22 9.45 -0.63
N LEU A 351 24.09 10.11 -0.33
CA LEU A 351 22.75 9.56 -0.57
C LEU A 351 22.41 9.34 -2.05
N THR A 352 22.95 10.15 -2.96
CA THR A 352 22.69 10.12 -4.41
C THR A 352 23.84 9.49 -5.19
N ALA A 353 24.92 9.09 -4.52
CA ALA A 353 26.09 8.46 -5.12
C ALA A 353 25.69 7.26 -6.00
N GLY A 354 26.08 7.31 -7.27
CA GLY A 354 25.83 6.25 -8.24
C GLY A 354 24.38 6.11 -8.72
N MET A 355 23.48 7.03 -8.33
CA MET A 355 22.13 7.13 -8.90
C MET A 355 22.17 7.88 -10.24
N THR A 356 21.20 7.55 -11.10
CA THR A 356 20.94 8.23 -12.37
C THR A 356 19.50 8.73 -12.40
N GLY A 357 19.15 9.58 -13.38
CA GLY A 357 17.76 10.02 -13.57
C GLY A 357 16.75 8.86 -13.65
N ARG A 358 17.15 7.69 -14.19
CA ARG A 358 16.29 6.50 -14.25
C ARG A 358 15.93 5.92 -12.89
N ASP A 359 16.69 6.25 -11.85
CA ASP A 359 16.49 5.76 -10.49
C ASP A 359 15.59 6.69 -9.68
N VAL A 360 15.40 7.93 -10.12
CA VAL A 360 14.65 8.96 -9.37
C VAL A 360 13.40 9.46 -10.10
N THR A 361 13.17 9.02 -11.35
CA THR A 361 12.04 9.46 -12.18
C THR A 361 10.93 8.42 -12.26
N TRP A 362 9.77 8.71 -11.67
CA TRP A 362 8.52 7.97 -11.91
C TRP A 362 7.25 8.82 -11.82
N HIS A 363 6.87 9.41 -10.69
CA HIS A 363 5.85 10.46 -10.57
C HIS A 363 6.09 11.19 -9.26
N LEU A 364 5.54 12.39 -9.14
CA LEU A 364 5.73 13.27 -7.99
C LEU A 364 4.38 13.59 -7.36
N HIS A 365 4.40 13.82 -6.04
CA HIS A 365 3.22 14.20 -5.26
C HIS A 365 3.25 15.67 -4.81
N GLY A 366 4.34 16.36 -5.10
CA GLY A 366 4.56 17.75 -4.73
C GLY A 366 6.04 18.05 -4.57
N TRP A 367 6.32 19.23 -4.05
CA TRP A 367 7.66 19.73 -3.76
C TRP A 367 7.69 20.38 -2.37
N PHE A 368 8.90 20.62 -1.87
CA PHE A 368 9.14 21.29 -0.60
C PHE A 368 9.71 22.69 -0.83
N THR A 369 9.54 23.54 0.19
CA THR A 369 10.33 24.76 0.38
C THR A 369 11.35 24.45 1.49
N PRO A 370 12.59 24.05 1.17
CA PRO A 370 13.60 23.75 2.18
C PRO A 370 14.02 25.03 2.92
N PRO A 371 14.40 24.94 4.20
CA PRO A 371 14.94 26.08 4.95
C PRO A 371 16.34 26.48 4.46
N ASP A 372 16.76 27.70 4.80
CA ASP A 372 18.12 28.18 4.51
C ASP A 372 19.17 27.24 5.14
N GLY A 373 20.15 26.82 4.33
CA GLY A 373 21.21 25.90 4.75
C GLY A 373 20.88 24.41 4.59
N ALA A 374 19.70 24.05 4.08
CA ALA A 374 19.40 22.69 3.68
C ALA A 374 20.06 22.33 2.32
N ASP A 375 20.53 21.09 2.20
CA ASP A 375 21.12 20.55 0.98
C ASP A 375 20.05 19.92 0.11
N VAL A 376 19.72 20.56 -1.02
CA VAL A 376 18.80 19.99 -2.01
C VAL A 376 19.55 18.97 -2.86
N LEU A 377 19.05 17.73 -2.90
CA LEU A 377 19.69 16.63 -3.61
C LEU A 377 19.03 16.32 -4.95
N ILE A 378 17.70 16.42 -5.00
CA ILE A 378 16.90 16.14 -6.21
C ILE A 378 15.84 17.23 -6.36
N GLN A 379 15.64 17.69 -7.58
CA GLN A 379 14.63 18.68 -7.96
C GLN A 379 13.68 18.14 -9.03
N ASP A 380 12.51 18.77 -9.16
CA ASP A 380 11.62 18.57 -10.31
C ASP A 380 12.02 19.45 -11.51
N GLY A 381 11.27 19.33 -12.62
CA GLY A 381 11.54 20.09 -13.86
C GLY A 381 11.41 21.61 -13.76
N GLU A 382 10.90 22.14 -12.64
CA GLU A 382 10.84 23.57 -12.36
C GLU A 382 11.92 24.03 -11.36
N GLY A 383 12.86 23.14 -10.99
CA GLY A 383 13.93 23.41 -10.04
C GLY A 383 13.47 23.39 -8.57
N ARG A 384 12.29 22.83 -8.27
CA ARG A 384 11.73 22.78 -6.91
C ARG A 384 12.19 21.51 -6.20
N ALA A 385 12.50 21.60 -4.91
CA ALA A 385 13.09 20.48 -4.17
C ALA A 385 12.11 19.31 -3.98
N ILE A 386 12.56 18.09 -4.28
CA ILE A 386 11.80 16.85 -4.06
C ILE A 386 12.52 15.84 -3.14
N LEU A 387 13.83 15.97 -2.94
CA LEU A 387 14.61 15.32 -1.89
C LEU A 387 15.65 16.31 -1.37
N TYR A 388 15.69 16.52 -0.05
CA TYR A 388 16.69 17.37 0.60
C TYR A 388 17.10 16.81 1.96
N VAL A 389 18.26 17.27 2.44
CA VAL A 389 18.77 17.05 3.80
C VAL A 389 18.73 18.37 4.55
N ASP A 390 18.22 18.35 5.78
CA ASP A 390 18.17 19.51 6.66
C ASP A 390 18.84 19.18 7.99
N GLU A 391 19.97 19.83 8.22
CA GLU A 391 20.72 19.85 9.49
C GLU A 391 20.74 21.26 10.12
N ALA A 392 20.03 22.22 9.51
CA ALA A 392 20.01 23.61 9.93
C ALA A 392 18.84 23.89 10.90
N SER A 393 17.71 23.23 10.70
CA SER A 393 16.48 23.47 11.47
C SER A 393 16.50 22.89 12.89
N THR A 394 17.28 21.84 13.13
CA THR A 394 17.34 21.14 14.42
C THR A 394 18.76 20.66 14.71
N PRO A 395 19.12 20.33 15.97
CA PRO A 395 20.39 19.66 16.26
C PRO A 395 20.56 18.29 15.58
N GLY A 396 19.46 17.65 15.20
CA GLY A 396 19.42 16.41 14.46
C GLY A 396 19.22 16.62 12.96
N ARG A 397 19.20 15.52 12.23
CA ARG A 397 19.15 15.50 10.76
C ARG A 397 17.78 15.07 10.27
N MET A 398 17.22 15.80 9.31
CA MET A 398 16.04 15.39 8.55
C MET A 398 16.41 15.08 7.10
N ILE A 399 15.94 13.95 6.58
CA ILE A 399 16.04 13.59 5.16
C ILE A 399 14.63 13.45 4.64
N VAL A 400 14.19 14.39 3.81
CA VAL A 400 12.78 14.54 3.45
C VAL A 400 12.60 14.44 1.95
N SER A 401 11.64 13.64 1.51
CA SER A 401 11.33 13.49 0.09
C SER A 401 9.84 13.35 -0.21
N SER A 402 9.44 13.75 -1.42
CA SER A 402 8.08 13.56 -1.96
C SER A 402 7.96 12.26 -2.77
N LEU A 403 9.08 11.57 -3.00
CA LEU A 403 9.16 10.29 -3.69
C LEU A 403 8.59 9.17 -2.80
N ASP A 404 7.74 8.30 -3.36
CA ASP A 404 7.02 7.24 -2.64
C ASP A 404 7.49 5.80 -2.99
N PRO A 405 8.79 5.47 -2.88
CA PRO A 405 9.34 4.24 -3.46
C PRO A 405 8.83 2.94 -2.79
N ILE A 406 8.57 2.96 -1.47
CA ILE A 406 8.14 1.78 -0.71
C ILE A 406 6.78 1.26 -1.20
N PHE A 407 5.82 2.16 -1.47
CA PHE A 407 4.50 1.78 -1.97
C PHE A 407 4.58 1.10 -3.34
N HIS A 408 5.32 1.68 -4.29
CA HIS A 408 5.40 1.14 -5.64
C HIS A 408 6.22 -0.12 -5.74
N HIS A 409 7.29 -0.21 -4.94
CA HIS A 409 8.07 -1.43 -4.80
C HIS A 409 7.18 -2.54 -4.20
N GLY A 410 6.55 -2.26 -3.06
CA GLY A 410 5.62 -3.14 -2.34
C GLY A 410 4.37 -3.56 -3.12
N SER A 411 3.95 -2.75 -4.08
CA SER A 411 2.79 -3.02 -4.94
C SER A 411 3.15 -3.59 -6.30
N HIS A 412 4.44 -3.77 -6.59
CA HIS A 412 4.94 -4.20 -7.90
C HIS A 412 4.51 -3.29 -9.06
N PHE A 413 4.28 -1.99 -8.79
CA PHE A 413 3.81 -1.03 -9.79
C PHE A 413 4.92 -0.51 -10.68
N MET A 414 6.02 -0.04 -10.08
CA MET A 414 7.03 0.74 -10.80
C MET A 414 8.45 0.20 -10.56
N PRO A 415 9.08 -0.46 -11.56
CA PRO A 415 10.44 -0.96 -11.43
C PRO A 415 11.50 0.11 -11.08
N ALA A 416 11.24 1.38 -11.40
CA ALA A 416 12.10 2.50 -11.01
C ALA A 416 12.28 2.62 -9.50
N THR A 417 11.21 2.36 -8.74
CA THR A 417 11.25 2.45 -7.27
C THR A 417 12.05 1.33 -6.62
N THR A 418 12.09 0.13 -7.23
CA THR A 418 13.02 -0.92 -6.82
C THR A 418 14.47 -0.48 -7.04
N ARG A 419 14.78 0.11 -8.21
CA ARG A 419 16.14 0.61 -8.49
C ARG A 419 16.54 1.74 -7.54
N PHE A 420 15.62 2.65 -7.24
CA PHE A 420 15.82 3.67 -6.23
C PHE A 420 16.23 3.06 -4.90
N LEU A 421 15.45 2.10 -4.37
CA LEU A 421 15.71 1.47 -3.08
C LEU A 421 17.01 0.66 -3.07
N ASP A 422 17.36 -0.01 -4.17
CA ASP A 422 18.62 -0.75 -4.33
C ASP A 422 19.86 0.16 -4.21
N ARG A 423 19.72 1.45 -4.48
CA ARG A 423 20.77 2.46 -4.30
C ARG A 423 20.64 3.19 -2.97
N PHE A 424 19.44 3.69 -2.68
CA PHE A 424 19.17 4.55 -1.53
C PHE A 424 19.39 3.84 -0.19
N ILE A 425 18.98 2.57 -0.06
CA ILE A 425 19.09 1.85 1.22
C ILE A 425 20.57 1.64 1.61
N PRO A 426 21.45 1.09 0.75
CA PRO A 426 22.88 1.02 1.05
C PRO A 426 23.52 2.39 1.28
N ASN A 427 23.23 3.37 0.41
CA ASN A 427 23.78 4.73 0.53
C ASN A 427 23.39 5.39 1.86
N LEU A 428 22.13 5.24 2.28
CA LEU A 428 21.66 5.74 3.58
C LEU A 428 22.42 5.05 4.72
N LYS A 429 22.61 3.73 4.65
CA LYS A 429 23.37 3.01 5.66
C LYS A 429 24.82 3.45 5.77
N GLU A 430 25.50 3.69 4.65
CA GLU A 430 26.86 4.23 4.65
C GLU A 430 26.89 5.67 5.21
N PHE A 431 25.97 6.52 4.76
CA PHE A 431 25.86 7.90 5.20
C PHE A 431 25.56 8.06 6.70
N LEU A 432 24.82 7.13 7.30
CA LEU A 432 24.54 7.13 8.73
C LEU A 432 25.71 6.66 9.61
N ASN A 433 26.71 5.98 9.02
CA ASN A 433 27.86 5.40 9.71
C ASN A 433 29.19 6.13 9.41
N ALA A 434 29.17 7.09 8.49
CA ALA A 434 30.25 8.04 8.28
C ALA A 434 30.28 9.08 9.40
#